data_AF-A0A410P816-F1
#
_entry.id   AF-A0A410P816-F1
#
_cell.length_a   1.000
_cell.length_b   1.000
_cell.length_c   1.000
_cell.angle_alpha   90.00
_cell.angle_beta   90.00
_cell.angle_gamma   90.00
#
_symmetry.space_group_name_H-M   'P 1'
#
loop_
_entity.id
_entity.type
_entity.pdbx_description
1 polymer ?
#
loop_
_entity_poly.entity_id
_entity_poly.type
_entity_poly.pdbx_seq_one_letter_code
_entity_poly.pdbx_strand_id
1 'polypeptide(L)'
;VDVDENTYNIDVDAAAAAVASRTRAIMPVHMAGFLADMDALAKLSANTGVPLLQDAAHAHGARWQGKRVGELGSVAAFSFQNGKLMTAGEGGAVLFPDSEQYETAFLRHSCGRPRTDRRYLHSIAGSNLRLNEFSASVLRAQLRRLDGQIATRHERWAVLSGLLEAIDGVVP
;
A
#
# COMPACT_ATOMS: atom_id res chain seq x y z
N VAL A 1 -14.08 6.22 12.52
CA VAL A 1 -13.74 6.02 11.10
C VAL A 1 -14.81 5.17 10.48
N ASP A 2 -15.13 5.43 9.23
CA ASP A 2 -16.09 4.67 8.42
C ASP A 2 -15.59 4.62 6.97
N VAL A 3 -16.37 4.06 6.04
CA VAL A 3 -16.04 3.98 4.62
C VAL A 3 -17.08 4.69 3.74
N ASP A 4 -16.63 5.20 2.60
CA ASP A 4 -17.51 5.68 1.53
C ASP A 4 -18.25 4.49 0.91
N GLU A 5 -19.57 4.60 0.77
CA GLU A 5 -20.45 3.50 0.36
C GLU A 5 -20.28 3.08 -1.11
N ASN A 6 -19.70 3.95 -1.95
CA ASN A 6 -19.55 3.70 -3.38
C ASN A 6 -18.17 3.12 -3.73
N THR A 7 -17.15 3.50 -2.97
CA THR A 7 -15.76 3.14 -3.23
C THR A 7 -15.22 2.13 -2.23
N TYR A 8 -15.89 1.99 -1.09
CA TYR A 8 -15.48 1.18 0.06
C TYR A 8 -14.10 1.57 0.63
N ASN A 9 -13.60 2.74 0.23
CA ASN A 9 -12.41 3.35 0.78
C ASN A 9 -12.76 4.15 2.04
N ILE A 10 -11.75 4.47 2.85
CA ILE A 10 -11.93 5.28 4.05
C ILE A 10 -12.64 6.60 3.74
N ASP A 11 -13.70 6.90 4.49
CA ASP A 11 -14.36 8.20 4.47
C ASP A 11 -13.46 9.24 5.17
N VAL A 12 -13.10 10.30 4.44
CA VAL A 12 -12.14 11.32 4.93
C VAL A 12 -12.74 12.19 6.04
N ASP A 13 -14.04 12.47 6.00
CA ASP A 13 -14.71 13.28 7.02
C ASP A 13 -14.87 12.49 8.33
N ALA A 14 -15.25 11.22 8.23
CA ALA A 14 -15.29 10.28 9.36
C ALA A 14 -13.88 10.03 9.93
N ALA A 15 -12.84 10.04 9.10
CA ALA A 15 -11.46 10.00 9.54
C ALA A 15 -11.08 11.28 10.28
N ALA A 16 -11.41 12.46 9.73
CA ALA A 16 -11.13 13.76 10.33
C ALA A 16 -11.76 13.90 11.72
N ALA A 17 -13.03 13.50 11.87
CA ALA A 17 -13.74 13.50 13.15
C ALA A 17 -13.14 12.54 14.19
N ALA A 18 -12.46 11.48 13.75
CA ALA A 18 -11.83 10.49 14.63
C ALA A 18 -10.39 10.87 15.05
N VAL A 19 -9.79 11.89 14.43
CA VAL A 19 -8.44 12.35 14.83
C VAL A 19 -8.49 12.93 16.24
N ALA A 20 -7.57 12.48 17.09
CA ALA A 20 -7.43 12.93 18.46
C ALA A 20 -5.94 13.05 18.84
N SER A 21 -5.64 13.55 20.04
CA SER A 21 -4.27 13.76 20.54
C SER A 21 -3.39 12.50 20.57
N ARG A 22 -4.01 11.32 20.60
CA ARG A 22 -3.35 10.01 20.58
C ARG A 22 -3.19 9.40 19.20
N THR A 23 -3.75 10.00 18.15
CA THR A 23 -3.64 9.50 16.78
C THR A 23 -2.21 9.65 16.29
N ARG A 24 -1.62 8.56 15.78
CA ARG A 24 -0.21 8.52 15.32
C ARG A 24 -0.05 8.28 13.82
N ALA A 25 -1.08 7.77 13.16
CA ALA A 25 -1.11 7.59 11.72
C ALA A 25 -2.58 7.51 11.25
N ILE A 26 -2.80 7.84 9.98
CA ILE A 26 -4.03 7.53 9.24
C ILE A 26 -3.65 6.50 8.18
N MET A 27 -4.40 5.39 8.11
CA MET A 27 -4.07 4.25 7.26
C MET A 27 -5.16 4.03 6.21
N PRO A 28 -5.09 4.68 5.03
CA PRO A 28 -5.99 4.33 3.93
C PRO A 28 -5.62 2.96 3.37
N VAL A 29 -6.64 2.13 3.15
CA VAL A 29 -6.55 0.94 2.30
C VAL A 29 -7.04 1.34 0.91
N HIS A 30 -6.35 0.93 -0.15
CA HIS A 30 -6.81 1.14 -1.53
C HIS A 30 -7.68 -0.03 -1.97
N MET A 31 -8.98 0.03 -1.66
CA MET A 31 -9.89 -1.09 -1.78
C MET A 31 -9.98 -1.61 -3.22
N ALA A 32 -9.83 -2.93 -3.39
CA ALA A 32 -9.82 -3.60 -4.69
C ALA A 32 -8.86 -2.99 -5.76
N GLY A 33 -7.86 -2.19 -5.34
CA GLY A 33 -6.96 -1.46 -6.25
C GLY A 33 -7.47 -0.07 -6.67
N PHE A 34 -8.65 0.33 -6.23
CA PHE A 34 -9.17 1.69 -6.34
C PHE A 34 -8.54 2.55 -5.23
N LEU A 35 -7.79 3.59 -5.62
CA LEU A 35 -7.11 4.43 -4.64
C LEU A 35 -8.12 5.25 -3.83
N ALA A 36 -7.88 5.34 -2.53
CA ALA A 36 -8.60 6.26 -1.65
C ALA A 36 -8.33 7.71 -2.08
N ASP A 37 -9.15 8.67 -1.64
CA ASP A 37 -8.95 10.08 -1.98
C ASP A 37 -7.67 10.63 -1.33
N MET A 38 -6.56 10.51 -2.07
CA MET A 38 -5.24 10.85 -1.57
C MET A 38 -5.02 12.36 -1.48
N ASP A 39 -5.76 13.17 -2.24
CA ASP A 39 -5.67 14.63 -2.14
C ASP A 39 -6.34 15.10 -0.84
N ALA A 40 -7.53 14.59 -0.54
CA ALA A 40 -8.25 14.90 0.70
C ALA A 40 -7.52 14.35 1.94
N LEU A 41 -7.01 13.12 1.87
CA LEU A 41 -6.20 12.52 2.95
C LEU A 41 -4.88 13.27 3.17
N ALA A 42 -4.20 13.69 2.11
CA ALA A 42 -2.98 14.50 2.23
C ALA A 42 -3.27 15.85 2.90
N LYS A 43 -4.40 16.48 2.55
CA LYS A 43 -4.86 17.72 3.22
C LYS A 43 -5.16 17.48 4.70
N LEU A 44 -5.85 16.39 5.05
CA LEU A 44 -6.14 16.04 6.45
C LEU A 44 -4.85 15.80 7.24
N SER A 45 -3.91 15.05 6.66
CA SER A 45 -2.57 14.80 7.22
C SER A 45 -1.83 16.12 7.49
N ALA A 46 -1.78 17.02 6.51
CA ALA A 46 -1.15 18.33 6.65
C ALA A 46 -1.80 19.19 7.75
N ASN A 47 -3.14 19.19 7.84
CA ASN A 47 -3.87 19.98 8.83
C ASN A 47 -3.71 19.46 10.26
N THR A 48 -3.56 18.16 10.44
CA THR A 48 -3.51 17.51 11.76
C THR A 48 -2.10 17.16 12.21
N GLY A 49 -1.13 17.17 11.29
CA GLY A 49 0.22 16.66 11.51
C GLY A 49 0.30 15.13 11.68
N VAL A 50 -0.79 14.40 11.40
CA VAL A 50 -0.84 12.94 11.51
C VAL A 50 -0.43 12.30 10.18
N PRO A 51 0.67 11.52 10.12
CA PRO A 51 1.19 10.98 8.87
C PRO A 51 0.26 9.92 8.26
N LEU A 52 0.37 9.75 6.94
CA LEU A 52 -0.30 8.69 6.20
C LEU A 52 0.58 7.43 6.08
N LEU A 53 -0.05 6.26 6.20
CA LEU A 53 0.52 4.95 5.87
C LEU A 53 -0.44 4.22 4.94
N GLN A 54 -0.09 4.10 3.67
CA GLN A 54 -0.94 3.46 2.67
C GLN A 54 -0.86 1.93 2.81
N ASP A 55 -1.99 1.25 3.01
CA ASP A 55 -2.10 -0.17 2.69
C ASP A 55 -2.45 -0.31 1.20
N ALA A 56 -1.41 -0.58 0.42
CA ALA A 56 -1.47 -0.73 -1.02
C ALA A 56 -1.44 -2.20 -1.46
N ALA A 57 -1.79 -3.14 -0.57
CA ALA A 57 -1.79 -4.57 -0.88
C ALA A 57 -2.65 -4.93 -2.11
N HIS A 58 -3.68 -4.15 -2.43
CA HIS A 58 -4.51 -4.34 -3.63
C HIS A 58 -4.11 -3.45 -4.81
N ALA A 59 -3.21 -2.49 -4.62
CA ALA A 59 -2.97 -1.38 -5.54
C ALA A 59 -1.60 -1.46 -6.26
N HIS A 60 -1.16 -2.68 -6.60
CA HIS A 60 0.04 -2.86 -7.42
C HIS A 60 -0.14 -2.19 -8.78
N GLY A 61 0.75 -1.25 -9.11
CA GLY A 61 0.73 -0.52 -10.39
C GLY A 61 -0.36 0.56 -10.51
N ALA A 62 -1.21 0.73 -9.50
CA ALA A 62 -2.27 1.71 -9.53
C ALA A 62 -1.73 3.16 -9.36
N ARG A 63 -2.51 4.13 -9.81
CA ARG A 63 -2.11 5.54 -9.92
C ARG A 63 -3.21 6.48 -9.44
N TRP A 64 -2.81 7.57 -8.80
CA TRP A 64 -3.65 8.71 -8.42
C TRP A 64 -3.12 9.96 -9.10
N GLN A 65 -3.95 10.64 -9.90
CA GLN A 65 -3.54 11.85 -10.65
C GLN A 65 -2.23 11.65 -11.42
N GLY A 66 -2.08 10.49 -12.06
CA GLY A 66 -0.88 10.09 -12.82
C GLY A 66 0.31 9.61 -11.98
N LYS A 67 0.33 9.86 -10.67
CA LYS A 67 1.39 9.45 -9.74
C LYS A 67 1.18 8.02 -9.25
N ARG A 68 2.26 7.25 -9.14
CA ARG A 68 2.29 5.91 -8.53
C ARG A 68 2.15 6.04 -7.01
N VAL A 69 1.71 4.95 -6.36
CA VAL A 69 1.57 4.88 -4.89
C VAL A 69 2.82 5.38 -4.13
N GLY A 70 4.02 5.00 -4.59
CA GLY A 70 5.28 5.44 -3.98
C GLY A 70 5.66 6.91 -4.24
N GLU A 71 4.95 7.61 -5.11
CA GLU A 71 5.18 9.01 -5.49
C GLU A 71 4.23 9.98 -4.76
N LEU A 72 3.37 9.45 -3.87
CA LEU A 72 2.37 10.23 -3.13
C LEU A 72 2.89 10.83 -1.81
N GLY A 73 4.19 10.68 -1.52
CA GLY A 73 4.82 11.32 -0.36
C GLY A 73 4.51 10.69 0.99
N SER A 74 3.97 9.47 1.00
CA SER A 74 3.69 8.70 2.23
C SER A 74 4.24 7.29 2.15
N VAL A 75 4.49 6.68 3.31
CA VAL A 75 4.87 5.27 3.40
C VAL A 75 3.76 4.40 2.79
N ALA A 76 4.14 3.34 2.07
CA ALA A 76 3.18 2.41 1.48
C ALA A 76 3.63 0.96 1.67
N ALA A 77 2.71 0.09 2.07
CA ALA A 77 2.95 -1.33 2.21
C ALA A 77 2.25 -2.13 1.12
N PHE A 78 2.92 -3.16 0.60
CA PHE A 78 2.41 -4.09 -0.40
C PHE A 78 2.50 -5.52 0.11
N SER A 79 1.57 -6.36 -0.35
CA SER A 79 1.57 -7.80 -0.09
C SER A 79 1.78 -8.56 -1.39
N PHE A 80 2.59 -9.60 -1.33
CA PHE A 80 2.82 -10.53 -2.43
C PHE A 80 2.33 -11.94 -2.10
N GLN A 81 1.34 -12.04 -1.21
CA GLN A 81 0.64 -13.30 -0.91
C GLN A 81 0.01 -13.88 -2.18
N ASN A 82 -0.18 -15.19 -2.23
CA ASN A 82 -0.60 -15.96 -3.41
C ASN A 82 -1.78 -15.37 -4.23
N GLY A 83 -2.76 -14.74 -3.58
CA GLY A 83 -3.94 -14.16 -4.24
C GLY A 83 -3.77 -12.72 -4.72
N LYS A 84 -2.62 -12.09 -4.49
CA LYS A 84 -2.37 -10.69 -4.85
C LYS A 84 -2.02 -10.54 -6.34
N LEU A 85 -2.10 -9.31 -6.84
CA LEU A 85 -1.91 -8.99 -8.28
C LEU A 85 -0.56 -9.47 -8.83
N MET A 86 0.46 -9.57 -7.98
CA MET A 86 1.71 -10.26 -8.24
C MET A 86 2.14 -11.01 -6.98
N THR A 87 2.85 -12.14 -7.14
CA THR A 87 3.10 -13.04 -6.01
C THR A 87 4.37 -13.88 -6.14
N ALA A 88 4.89 -14.32 -5.00
CA ALA A 88 5.84 -15.43 -4.88
C ALA A 88 5.37 -16.47 -3.85
N GLY A 89 4.05 -16.67 -3.74
CA GLY A 89 3.40 -17.41 -2.65
C GLY A 89 3.24 -16.55 -1.41
N GLU A 90 4.37 -16.07 -0.87
CA GLU A 90 4.43 -15.13 0.26
C GLU A 90 5.42 -13.99 -0.02
N GLY A 91 5.20 -12.85 0.63
CA GLY A 91 6.11 -11.71 0.59
C GLY A 91 5.42 -10.38 0.83
N GLY A 92 6.21 -9.32 0.93
CA GLY A 92 5.73 -7.96 1.01
C GLY A 92 6.85 -6.96 0.74
N ALA A 93 6.47 -5.69 0.62
CA ALA A 93 7.40 -4.58 0.48
C ALA A 93 6.86 -3.36 1.23
N VAL A 94 7.76 -2.51 1.70
CA VAL A 94 7.42 -1.19 2.21
C VAL A 94 8.21 -0.16 1.42
N LEU A 95 7.50 0.81 0.86
CA LEU A 95 8.07 1.97 0.18
C LEU A 95 8.11 3.14 1.14
N PHE A 96 9.18 3.92 1.07
CA PHE A 96 9.40 5.09 1.93
C PHE A 96 9.59 6.33 1.06
N PRO A 97 9.05 7.48 1.49
CA PRO A 97 9.25 8.76 0.79
C PRO A 97 10.64 9.37 1.04
N ASP A 98 11.33 8.94 2.11
CA ASP A 98 12.65 9.43 2.51
C ASP A 98 13.60 8.30 2.94
N SER A 99 14.89 8.60 2.94
CA SER A 99 15.95 7.64 3.27
C SER A 99 16.07 7.36 4.77
N GLU A 100 15.70 8.29 5.64
CA GLU A 100 15.86 8.13 7.09
C GLU A 100 14.89 7.07 7.64
N GLN A 101 13.62 7.13 7.21
CA GLN A 101 12.62 6.11 7.51
C GLN A 101 13.02 4.75 6.96
N TYR A 102 13.53 4.72 5.71
CA TYR A 102 14.01 3.49 5.08
C TYR A 102 15.15 2.84 5.88
N GLU A 103 16.17 3.61 6.30
CA GLU A 103 17.29 3.06 7.06
C GLU A 103 16.86 2.55 8.44
N THR A 104 15.94 3.26 9.09
CA THR A 104 15.35 2.81 10.37
C THR A 104 14.57 1.51 10.20
N ALA A 105 13.73 1.41 9.16
CA ALA A 105 13.00 0.20 8.84
C ALA A 105 13.94 -0.97 8.47
N PHE A 106 15.02 -0.68 7.74
CA PHE A 106 16.02 -1.69 7.42
C PHE A 106 16.69 -2.25 8.68
N LEU A 107 17.04 -1.41 9.66
CA LEU A 107 17.55 -1.94 10.92
C LEU A 107 16.50 -2.84 11.59
N ARG A 108 15.26 -2.37 11.72
CA ARG A 108 14.19 -3.14 12.38
C ARG A 108 13.88 -4.49 11.72
N HIS A 109 13.88 -4.58 10.40
CA HIS A 109 13.57 -5.83 9.68
C HIS A 109 14.73 -6.85 9.71
N SER A 110 15.94 -6.40 10.04
CA SER A 110 17.14 -7.22 10.10
C SER A 110 17.74 -7.29 11.50
N CYS A 111 16.88 -7.58 12.48
CA CYS A 111 17.24 -7.78 13.89
C CYS A 111 17.97 -6.58 14.53
N GLY A 112 17.73 -5.36 14.08
CA GLY A 112 18.38 -4.16 14.60
C GLY A 112 19.86 -4.04 14.28
N ARG A 113 20.36 -4.75 13.26
CA ARG A 113 21.80 -4.86 12.98
C ARG A 113 22.17 -4.09 11.70
N PRO A 114 23.19 -3.20 11.73
CA PRO A 114 23.69 -2.54 10.52
C PRO A 114 24.20 -3.53 9.47
N ARG A 115 24.00 -3.22 8.18
CA ARG A 115 24.38 -4.08 7.03
C ARG A 115 25.84 -4.54 7.06
N THR A 116 26.73 -3.64 7.48
CA THR A 116 28.19 -3.85 7.44
C THR A 116 28.76 -4.32 8.78
N ASP A 117 27.93 -4.49 9.81
CA ASP A 117 28.41 -4.90 11.13
C ASP A 117 28.96 -6.33 11.12
N ARG A 118 30.15 -6.49 11.70
CA ARG A 118 30.83 -7.78 11.86
C ARG A 118 31.00 -8.20 13.32
N ARG A 119 30.41 -7.47 14.26
CA ARG A 119 30.65 -7.62 15.71
C ARG A 119 29.39 -7.96 16.51
N TYR A 120 28.28 -8.29 15.86
CA TYR A 120 26.97 -8.55 16.49
C TYR A 120 26.42 -7.34 17.26
N LEU A 121 26.62 -6.14 16.70
CA LEU A 121 26.11 -4.90 17.28
C LEU A 121 24.64 -4.68 16.88
N HIS A 122 23.73 -5.09 17.76
CA HIS A 122 22.30 -4.83 17.65
C HIS A 122 22.00 -3.46 18.27
N SER A 123 21.75 -2.45 17.44
CA SER A 123 21.61 -1.05 17.90
C SER A 123 20.19 -0.70 18.35
N ILE A 124 19.17 -1.40 17.83
CA ILE A 124 17.77 -1.19 18.18
C ILE A 124 17.02 -2.52 18.24
N ALA A 125 15.85 -2.54 18.88
CA ALA A 125 14.95 -3.69 18.81
C ALA A 125 14.37 -3.85 17.38
N GLY A 126 14.21 -5.09 16.95
CA GLY A 126 13.68 -5.46 15.64
C GLY A 126 13.24 -6.91 15.60
N SER A 127 12.96 -7.39 14.39
CA SER A 127 12.63 -8.79 14.09
C SER A 127 13.40 -9.25 12.85
N ASN A 128 13.21 -10.51 12.44
CA ASN A 128 13.69 -11.01 11.17
C ASN A 128 12.53 -11.08 10.17
N LEU A 129 12.47 -10.10 9.27
CA LEU A 129 11.44 -9.98 8.22
C LEU A 129 12.08 -9.91 6.82
N ARG A 130 13.29 -10.47 6.67
CA ARG A 130 14.03 -10.45 5.40
C ARG A 130 13.36 -11.37 4.39
N LEU A 131 13.18 -10.87 3.16
CA LEU A 131 12.76 -11.68 2.02
C LEU A 131 13.95 -12.50 1.50
N ASN A 132 13.71 -13.74 1.08
CA ASN A 132 14.75 -14.60 0.49
C ASN A 132 14.88 -14.35 -1.03
N GLU A 133 16.05 -14.71 -1.59
CA GLU A 133 16.38 -14.49 -3.01
C GLU A 133 15.48 -15.26 -3.98
N PHE A 134 14.98 -16.44 -3.61
CA PHE A 134 14.09 -17.22 -4.48
C PHE A 134 12.76 -16.48 -4.68
N SER A 135 12.13 -16.04 -3.58
CA SER A 135 10.90 -15.24 -3.63
C SER A 135 11.12 -13.95 -4.41
N ALA A 136 12.23 -13.25 -4.16
CA ALA A 136 12.58 -12.04 -4.90
C ALA A 136 12.73 -12.29 -6.42
N SER A 137 13.34 -13.41 -6.82
CA SER A 137 13.50 -13.76 -8.24
C SER A 137 12.15 -13.98 -8.95
N VAL A 138 11.19 -14.62 -8.27
CA VAL A 138 9.83 -14.83 -8.78
C VAL A 138 9.10 -13.50 -8.92
N LEU A 139 9.20 -12.61 -7.91
CA LEU A 139 8.58 -11.28 -7.97
C LEU A 139 9.13 -10.43 -9.12
N ARG A 140 10.43 -10.48 -9.39
CA ARG A 140 11.03 -9.82 -10.56
C ARG A 140 10.45 -10.31 -11.88
N ALA A 141 10.09 -11.60 -11.97
CA ALA A 141 9.43 -12.14 -13.16
C ALA A 141 7.96 -11.74 -13.26
N GLN A 142 7.23 -11.70 -12.14
CA GLN A 142 5.84 -11.22 -12.09
C GLN A 142 5.73 -9.74 -12.47
N LEU A 143 6.64 -8.90 -11.96
CA LEU A 143 6.64 -7.46 -12.20
C LEU A 143 6.68 -7.10 -13.69
N ARG A 144 7.38 -7.89 -14.52
CA ARG A 144 7.45 -7.68 -15.98
C ARG A 144 6.11 -7.88 -16.70
N ARG A 145 5.14 -8.56 -16.09
CA ARG A 145 3.82 -8.83 -16.68
C ARG A 145 2.72 -7.98 -16.06
N LEU A 146 3.02 -7.29 -14.95
CA LEU A 146 2.03 -6.61 -14.12
C LEU A 146 1.21 -5.60 -14.93
N ASP A 147 1.87 -4.71 -15.68
CA ASP A 147 1.19 -3.66 -16.44
C ASP A 147 0.26 -4.22 -17.51
N GLY A 148 0.68 -5.25 -18.25
CA GLY A 148 -0.17 -5.91 -19.25
C GLY A 148 -1.38 -6.63 -18.64
N GLN A 149 -1.21 -7.22 -17.45
CA GLN A 149 -2.31 -7.84 -16.71
C GLN A 149 -3.28 -6.79 -16.15
N ILE A 150 -2.77 -5.65 -15.67
CA ILE A 150 -3.58 -4.51 -15.21
C ILE A 150 -4.40 -3.96 -16.37
N ALA A 151 -3.80 -3.71 -17.54
CA ALA A 151 -4.50 -3.24 -18.72
C ALA A 151 -5.66 -4.18 -19.10
N THR A 152 -5.39 -5.49 -19.12
CA THR A 152 -6.44 -6.50 -19.37
C THR A 152 -7.56 -6.41 -18.33
N ARG A 153 -7.23 -6.30 -17.03
CA ARG A 153 -8.25 -6.17 -15.97
C ARG A 153 -9.09 -4.90 -16.12
N HIS A 154 -8.49 -3.77 -16.48
CA HIS A 154 -9.23 -2.52 -16.71
C HIS A 154 -10.21 -2.64 -17.88
N GLU A 155 -9.78 -3.21 -19.01
CA GLU A 155 -10.67 -3.45 -20.15
C GLU A 155 -11.85 -4.35 -19.77
N ARG A 156 -11.60 -5.42 -18.99
CA ARG A 156 -12.64 -6.37 -18.60
C ARG A 156 -13.57 -5.82 -17.53
N TRP A 157 -13.05 -5.00 -16.60
CA TRP A 157 -13.88 -4.32 -15.61
C TRP A 157 -14.87 -3.37 -16.26
N ALA A 158 -14.45 -2.57 -17.24
CA ALA A 158 -15.35 -1.66 -17.95
C ALA A 158 -16.55 -2.38 -18.60
N VAL A 159 -16.33 -3.60 -19.12
CA VAL A 159 -17.41 -4.44 -19.65
C VAL A 159 -18.27 -5.02 -18.52
N LEU A 160 -17.64 -5.64 -17.51
CA LEU A 160 -18.36 -6.32 -16.44
C LEU A 160 -19.19 -5.36 -15.59
N SER A 161 -18.64 -4.21 -15.22
CA SER A 161 -19.33 -3.17 -14.45
C SER A 161 -20.59 -2.71 -15.17
N GLY A 162 -20.51 -2.39 -16.47
CA GLY A 162 -21.71 -2.02 -17.25
C GLY A 162 -22.75 -3.14 -17.38
N LEU A 163 -22.32 -4.41 -17.39
CA LEU A 163 -23.25 -5.55 -17.37
C LEU A 163 -23.91 -5.74 -15.99
N LEU A 164 -23.18 -5.48 -14.91
CA LEU A 164 -23.70 -5.60 -13.54
C LEU A 164 -24.68 -4.46 -13.22
N GLU A 165 -24.41 -3.24 -13.67
CA GLU A 165 -25.30 -2.08 -13.52
C GLU A 165 -26.68 -2.30 -14.18
N ALA A 166 -26.76 -3.16 -15.19
CA ALA A 166 -28.01 -3.49 -15.86
C ALA A 166 -28.90 -4.49 -15.09
N ILE A 167 -28.41 -5.02 -13.95
CA ILE A 167 -29.15 -5.97 -13.11
C ILE A 167 -29.81 -5.22 -11.96
N ASP A 168 -31.14 -5.24 -11.89
CA ASP A 168 -31.91 -4.59 -10.83
C ASP A 168 -31.42 -5.01 -9.43
N GLY A 169 -31.03 -4.03 -8.63
CA GLY A 169 -30.55 -4.22 -7.26
C GLY A 169 -29.05 -4.51 -7.11
N VAL A 170 -28.27 -4.52 -8.21
CA VAL A 170 -26.81 -4.68 -8.16
C VAL A 170 -26.12 -3.34 -8.38
N VAL A 171 -25.22 -2.98 -7.46
CA VAL A 171 -24.35 -1.80 -7.55
C VAL A 171 -22.90 -2.28 -7.51
N PRO A 172 -22.20 -2.36 -8.66
CA PRO A 172 -20.85 -2.89 -8.75
C PRO A 172 -19.76 -1.93 -8.22
#